data_AF-A0A951YDZ1-F1
#
_entry.id   AF-A0A951YDZ1-F1
#
_cell.length_a   1.000
_cell.length_b   1.000
_cell.length_c   1.000
_cell.angle_alpha   90.00
_cell.angle_beta   90.00
_cell.angle_gamma   90.00
#
_symmetry.space_group_name_H-M   'P 1'
#
loop_
_entity.id
_entity.type
_entity.pdbx_description
1 polymer ?
#
loop_
_entity_poly.entity_id
_entity_poly.type
_entity_poly.pdbx_seq_one_letter_code
_entity_poly.pdbx_strand_id
1 'polypeptide(L)' 'MATLSKKRKAAEAKIDNSKQYTLAEAAGMMKDINCTKFDSSVDVHIRLGVDPKKADQAIRGTVSLPHGTGKTKRV' A
#
# COMPACT_ATOMS: atom_id res chain seq x y z
N MET A 1 13.64 -0.75 -21.98
CA MET A 1 13.14 -0.91 -20.60
C MET A 1 13.17 0.45 -19.93
N ALA A 2 12.04 0.94 -19.43
CA ALA A 2 11.94 2.30 -18.90
C ALA A 2 12.85 2.47 -17.66
N THR A 3 13.72 3.47 -17.70
CA THR A 3 14.59 3.84 -16.59
C THR A 3 13.74 4.34 -15.41
N LEU A 4 14.07 3.89 -14.21
CA LEU A 4 13.34 4.25 -12.98
C LEU A 4 13.28 5.77 -12.81
N SER A 5 12.09 6.31 -12.53
CA SER A 5 11.90 7.76 -12.39
C SER A 5 12.68 8.32 -11.19
N LYS A 6 13.13 9.59 -11.28
CA LYS A 6 13.96 10.23 -10.25
C LYS A 6 13.30 10.20 -8.86
N LYS A 7 11.97 10.38 -8.79
CA LYS A 7 11.22 10.32 -7.54
C LYS A 7 11.14 8.91 -6.95
N ARG A 8 11.02 7.89 -7.80
CA ARG A 8 11.01 6.49 -7.35
C ARG A 8 12.37 6.06 -6.79
N LYS A 9 13.47 6.49 -7.43
CA LYS A 9 14.83 6.23 -6.90
C LYS A 9 15.05 6.87 -5.52
N ALA A 10 14.55 8.08 -5.30
CA ALA A 10 14.65 8.75 -4.00
C ALA A 10 13.82 8.06 -2.90
N ALA A 11 12.66 7.49 -3.26
CA ALA A 11 11.86 6.69 -2.33
C ALA A 11 12.53 5.35 -2.00
N GLU A 12 13.05 4.64 -3.00
CA GLU A 12 13.76 3.36 -2.79
C GLU A 12 15.03 3.53 -1.95
N ALA A 13 15.72 4.66 -2.03
CA ALA A 13 16.88 4.93 -1.17
C ALA A 13 16.54 5.08 0.33
N LYS A 14 15.28 5.40 0.66
CA LYS A 14 14.80 5.54 2.05
C LYS A 14 14.27 4.22 2.62
N ILE A 15 14.04 3.21 1.79
CA ILE A 15 13.42 1.94 2.17
C ILE A 15 14.50 0.86 2.14
N ASP A 16 14.67 0.15 3.25
CA ASP A 16 15.50 -1.05 3.29
C ASP A 16 14.62 -2.28 3.02
N ASN A 17 14.73 -2.86 1.83
CA ASN A 17 13.96 -4.03 1.43
C ASN A 17 14.29 -5.30 2.24
N SER A 18 15.41 -5.32 2.98
CA SER A 18 15.82 -6.46 3.80
C SER A 18 15.18 -6.45 5.20
N LYS A 19 14.73 -5.27 5.66
CA LYS A 19 14.16 -5.12 7.00
C LYS A 19 12.66 -5.33 7.00
N GLN A 20 12.20 -6.13 7.96
CA GLN A 20 10.79 -6.22 8.29
C GLN A 20 10.45 -5.09 9.25
N TYR A 21 9.73 -4.09 8.76
CA TYR A 21 9.26 -2.98 9.57
C TYR A 21 8.02 -3.36 10.37
N THR A 22 7.93 -2.87 11.59
CA THR A 22 6.68 -2.96 12.35
C THR A 22 5.61 -2.05 11.75
N LEU A 23 4.34 -2.33 12.02
CA LEU A 23 3.20 -1.53 11.53
C LEU A 23 3.32 -0.04 11.89
N ALA A 24 3.81 0.26 13.10
CA ALA A 24 3.97 1.64 13.58
C ALA A 24 5.09 2.38 12.85
N GLU A 25 6.24 1.73 12.65
CA GLU A 25 7.38 2.30 11.92
C GLU A 25 7.03 2.51 10.44
N ALA A 26 6.36 1.52 9.83
CA ALA A 26 5.90 1.60 8.45
C ALA A 26 4.92 2.77 8.24
N ALA A 27 3.96 2.96 9.16
CA ALA A 27 3.00 4.06 9.09
C ALA A 27 3.66 5.45 9.22
N GLY A 28 4.75 5.55 9.99
CA GLY A 28 5.58 6.77 10.05
C GLY A 28 6.31 7.03 8.73
N MET A 29 7.08 6.05 8.27
CA MET A 29 7.87 6.14 7.03
C MET A 29 7.01 6.42 5.79
N MET A 30 5.80 5.90 5.71
CA MET A 30 4.87 6.17 4.60
C MET A 30 4.61 7.67 4.41
N LYS A 31 4.57 8.47 5.48
CA LYS A 31 4.38 9.92 5.40
C LYS A 31 5.63 10.62 4.85
N ASP A 32 6.82 10.16 5.25
CA ASP A 32 8.11 10.76 4.86
C ASP A 32 8.57 10.39 3.43
N ILE A 33 8.03 9.28 2.92
CA ILE A 33 8.29 8.79 1.56
C ILE A 33 7.35 9.47 0.55
N ASN A 34 6.23 10.04 1.00
CA ASN A 34 5.26 10.66 0.09
C ASN A 34 5.91 11.86 -0.65
N CYS A 35 6.14 11.67 -1.96
CA CYS A 35 6.75 12.68 -2.84
C CYS A 35 5.72 13.51 -3.61
N THR A 36 4.44 13.36 -3.29
CA THR A 36 3.33 14.07 -3.93
C THR A 36 2.90 15.28 -3.09
N LYS A 37 2.23 16.24 -3.72
CA LYS A 37 1.74 17.47 -3.08
C LYS A 37 0.28 17.36 -2.60
N PHE A 38 -0.35 16.20 -2.79
CA PHE A 38 -1.77 15.98 -2.53
C PHE A 38 -1.95 14.80 -1.57
N ASP A 39 -3.15 14.69 -0.98
CA ASP A 39 -3.46 13.59 -0.07
C ASP A 39 -3.51 12.25 -0.82
N SER A 40 -2.56 11.38 -0.51
CA SER A 40 -2.29 10.16 -1.26
C SER A 40 -2.96 8.97 -0.60
N SER A 41 -3.53 8.08 -1.42
CA SER A 41 -4.02 6.80 -0.94
C SER A 41 -2.86 5.87 -0.57
N VAL A 42 -3.07 5.05 0.47
CA VAL A 42 -2.16 3.98 0.86
C VAL A 42 -2.75 2.66 0.41
N ASP A 43 -1.97 1.87 -0.32
CA ASP A 43 -2.32 0.51 -0.73
C ASP A 43 -1.55 -0.52 0.11
N VAL A 44 -2.22 -1.63 0.44
CA VAL A 44 -1.62 -2.75 1.16
C VAL A 44 -1.69 -4.00 0.29
N HIS A 45 -0.53 -4.52 -0.08
CA HIS A 45 -0.43 -5.75 -0.86
C HIS A 45 -0.27 -6.96 0.07
N ILE A 46 -1.26 -7.85 0.04
CA ILE A 46 -1.23 -9.11 0.78
C ILE A 46 -1.10 -10.24 -0.25
N ARG A 47 -0.01 -11.00 -0.17
CA ARG A 47 0.17 -12.18 -0.99
C ARG A 47 -0.62 -13.33 -0.38
N LEU A 48 -1.78 -13.61 -0.95
CA LEU A 48 -2.61 -14.75 -0.58
C LEU A 48 -2.10 -15.97 -1.35
N GLY A 49 -1.78 -17.06 -0.66
CA GLY A 49 -1.31 -18.33 -1.24
C GLY A 49 -2.40 -19.14 -1.96
N VAL A 50 -3.39 -18.46 -2.54
CA VAL A 50 -4.56 -19.04 -3.19
C VAL A 50 -4.29 -19.25 -4.68
N ASP A 51 -4.82 -20.32 -5.24
CA ASP A 51 -4.80 -20.59 -6.68
C ASP A 51 -6.07 -19.99 -7.32
N PRO A 52 -5.95 -18.88 -8.08
CA PRO A 52 -7.11 -18.20 -8.65
C PRO A 52 -7.82 -19.02 -9.74
N LYS A 53 -7.24 -20.15 -10.19
CA LYS A 53 -7.89 -21.04 -11.16
C LYS A 53 -9.00 -21.89 -10.53
N LYS A 54 -9.01 -22.04 -9.19
CA LYS A 54 -10.06 -22.75 -8.46
C LYS A 54 -11.12 -21.76 -8.00
N ALA A 55 -12.36 -21.95 -8.43
CA ALA A 55 -13.46 -21.02 -8.14
C ALA A 55 -13.69 -20.79 -6.64
N ASP A 56 -13.49 -21.82 -5.81
CA ASP A 56 -13.66 -21.74 -4.35
C ASP A 56 -12.58 -20.92 -3.63
N GLN A 57 -11.48 -20.61 -4.31
CA GLN A 57 -10.35 -19.87 -3.75
C GLN A 57 -10.35 -18.39 -4.18
N ALA A 58 -11.38 -17.95 -4.92
CA ALA A 58 -11.57 -16.55 -5.27
C ALA A 58 -12.11 -15.77 -4.06
N ILE A 59 -11.28 -14.87 -3.50
CA ILE A 59 -11.66 -14.05 -2.35
C ILE A 59 -12.16 -12.70 -2.85
N ARG A 60 -13.46 -12.44 -2.65
CA ARG A 60 -14.08 -11.13 -2.88
C ARG A 60 -14.89 -10.75 -1.66
N GLY A 61 -14.36 -9.82 -0.87
CA GLY A 61 -15.01 -9.32 0.34
C GLY A 61 -15.09 -7.81 0.36
N THR A 62 -16.04 -7.28 1.12
CA THR A 62 -16.07 -5.88 1.56
C THR A 62 -15.69 -5.85 3.03
N VAL A 63 -14.91 -4.85 3.44
CA VAL A 63 -14.57 -4.65 4.85
C VAL A 63 -14.83 -3.20 5.24
N SER A 64 -15.49 -3.01 6.37
CA SER A 64 -15.64 -1.70 6.99
C SER A 64 -14.39 -1.41 7.81
N LEU A 65 -13.64 -0.38 7.42
CA LEU A 65 -12.46 0.07 8.15
C LEU A 65 -12.90 0.76 9.45
N PRO A 66 -12.27 0.46 10.61
CA PRO A 66 -12.63 1.06 11.91
C PRO A 66 -12.42 2.58 11.95
N HIS A 67 -11.52 3.11 11.11
CA HIS A 67 -11.27 4.55 10.97
C HIS A 67 -11.90 5.15 9.70
N GLY A 68 -12.78 4.40 9.02
CA GLY A 68 -13.38 4.80 7.76
C GLY A 68 -12.39 4.85 6.58
N THR A 69 -12.84 5.38 5.45
CA THR A 69 -12.07 5.46 4.19
C THR A 69 -11.57 6.87 3.88
N GLY A 70 -11.72 7.81 4.81
CA GLY A 70 -11.32 9.22 4.63
C GLY A 70 -12.15 10.01 3.61
N LYS A 71 -13.17 9.41 2.99
CA LYS A 71 -14.11 10.07 2.08
C LYS A 71 -15.53 9.93 2.59
N THR A 72 -16.20 11.06 2.76
CA THR A 72 -17.63 11.09 3.10
C THR A 72 -18.42 10.58 1.88
N LYS A 73 -19.00 9.39 1.98
CA LYS A 73 -19.98 8.93 0.98
C LYS A 73 -21.21 9.84 1.06
N ARG A 74 -21.50 10.58 -0.01
CA ARG A 74 -22.87 11.07 -0.25
C ARG A 74 -23.69 9.87 -0.74
N VAL A 75 -24.76 9.59 -0.03
CA VAL A 75 -25.84 8.67 -0.44
C VAL A 75 -26.73 9.37 -1.46
#